data_AF-A0A0N0V516-F1
#
_entry.id   AF-A0A0N0V516-F1
#
_cell.length_a   1.000
_cell.length_b   1.000
_cell.length_c   1.000
_cell.angle_alpha   90.00
_cell.angle_beta   90.00
_cell.angle_gamma   90.00
#
_symmetry.space_group_name_H-M   'P 1'
#
loop_
_entity.id
_entity.type
_entity.pdbx_description
1 polymer ?
#
loop_
_entity_poly.entity_id
_entity_poly.type
_entity_poly.pdbx_seq_one_letter_code
_entity_poly.pdbx_strand_id
1 'polypeptide(L)'
;MTEALGIASGVIAVVDLSAKVLSLCFQYSREVKNAEADIERLCKEVAAFQTTTEDAKSLVEGPRGKELKVSRRLVSAIEDGHSTLGKLAQELQPSTGRKAMSRFGIRALRWPLESKDLEGDIQHLARCRGNILFALNVDQIPILQNVDHRTALNQLQIADGASFDSRAEEHNPTCLPNTRVELLKDIDRWIDDPNSRTMYWLNGMAGTGKSTISRTAAQARHDRGDLGASFFFKRGEIDRVFVARAPLFSNGG
;
A
#
# COMPACT_ATOMS: atom_id res chain seq x y z
N MET A 1 -2.04 10.73 6.16
CA MET A 1 -2.93 10.14 7.20
C MET A 1 -4.33 10.77 7.15
N THR A 2 -4.45 12.09 6.93
CA THR A 2 -5.72 12.82 6.77
C THR A 2 -6.57 12.36 5.58
N GLU A 3 -5.95 12.00 4.45
CA GLU A 3 -6.68 11.59 3.24
C GLU A 3 -7.40 10.24 3.39
N ALA A 4 -6.75 9.24 4.00
CA ALA A 4 -7.35 7.92 4.23
C ALA A 4 -8.56 7.97 5.20
N LEU A 5 -8.48 8.82 6.23
CA LEU A 5 -9.58 9.09 7.16
C LEU A 5 -10.77 9.76 6.47
N GLY A 6 -10.51 10.72 5.57
CA GLY A 6 -11.57 11.38 4.78
C GLY A 6 -12.33 10.38 3.88
N ILE A 7 -11.61 9.44 3.27
CA ILE A 7 -12.22 8.40 2.43
C ILE A 7 -13.04 7.42 3.26
N ALA A 8 -12.49 6.93 4.37
CA ALA A 8 -13.23 6.04 5.26
C ALA A 8 -14.56 6.67 5.72
N SER A 9 -14.54 7.97 6.05
CA SER A 9 -15.74 8.74 6.38
C SER A 9 -16.71 8.86 5.19
N GLY A 10 -16.21 9.14 3.99
CA GLY A 10 -17.03 9.24 2.78
C GLY A 10 -17.69 7.91 2.42
N VAL A 11 -16.96 6.80 2.55
CA VAL A 11 -17.49 5.45 2.34
C VAL A 11 -18.59 5.12 3.35
N ILE A 12 -18.40 5.43 4.64
CA ILE A 12 -19.44 5.22 5.67
C ILE A 12 -20.71 5.97 5.30
N ALA A 13 -20.59 7.24 4.89
CA ALA A 13 -21.74 8.04 4.47
C ALA A 13 -22.47 7.43 3.26
N VAL A 14 -21.74 6.90 2.28
CA VAL A 14 -22.30 6.18 1.12
C VAL A 14 -23.05 4.91 1.55
N VAL A 15 -22.50 4.14 2.47
CA VAL A 15 -23.11 2.91 2.99
C VAL A 15 -24.42 3.23 3.70
N ASP A 16 -24.43 4.23 4.59
CA ASP A 16 -25.62 4.65 5.32
C ASP A 16 -26.72 5.16 4.37
N LEU A 17 -26.35 5.96 3.36
CA LEU A 17 -27.31 6.42 2.36
C LEU A 17 -27.85 5.28 1.48
N SER A 18 -26.98 4.35 1.07
CA SER A 18 -27.39 3.16 0.30
C SER A 18 -28.42 2.33 1.07
N ALA A 19 -28.16 2.05 2.35
CA ALA A 19 -29.09 1.34 3.21
C ALA A 19 -30.44 2.06 3.34
N LYS A 20 -30.42 3.40 3.46
CA LYS A 20 -31.64 4.22 3.48
C LYS A 20 -32.43 4.12 2.16
N VAL A 21 -31.78 4.24 1.01
CA VAL A 21 -32.41 4.13 -0.31
C VAL A 21 -33.02 2.74 -0.49
N LEU A 22 -32.30 1.67 -0.14
CA LEU A 22 -32.79 0.30 -0.19
C LEU A 22 -34.03 0.10 0.70
N SER A 23 -34.02 0.65 1.91
CA SER A 23 -35.18 0.61 2.81
C SER A 23 -36.40 1.32 2.23
N LEU A 24 -36.23 2.47 1.56
CA LEU A 24 -37.32 3.19 0.92
C LEU A 24 -37.85 2.41 -0.30
N CYS A 25 -36.96 1.86 -1.12
CA CYS A 25 -37.34 1.02 -2.25
C CYS A 25 -38.13 -0.21 -1.82
N PHE A 26 -37.75 -0.85 -0.70
CA PHE A 26 -38.50 -1.96 -0.12
C PHE A 26 -39.91 -1.56 0.37
N GLN A 27 -40.10 -0.33 0.85
CA GLN A 27 -41.44 0.17 1.19
C GLN A 27 -42.31 0.33 -0.08
N TYR A 28 -41.74 0.92 -1.13
CA TYR A 28 -42.44 1.09 -2.40
C TYR A 28 -42.77 -0.24 -3.08
N SER A 29 -41.90 -1.25 -3.03
CA SER A 29 -42.17 -2.56 -3.66
C SER A 29 -43.38 -3.27 -3.06
N ARG A 30 -43.71 -3.01 -1.79
CA ARG A 30 -44.89 -3.58 -1.12
C ARG A 30 -46.20 -2.89 -1.51
N GLU A 31 -46.15 -1.60 -1.85
CA GLU A 31 -47.35 -0.78 -2.08
C GLU A 31 -47.59 -0.44 -3.56
N VAL A 32 -46.57 -0.51 -4.42
CA VAL A 32 -46.63 -0.07 -5.82
C VAL A 32 -46.21 -1.19 -6.77
N LYS A 33 -47.18 -1.81 -7.45
CA LYS A 33 -46.91 -2.87 -8.44
C LYS A 33 -46.49 -2.36 -9.82
N ASN A 34 -46.93 -1.16 -10.21
CA ASN A 34 -46.69 -0.63 -11.57
C ASN A 34 -45.25 -0.13 -11.80
N ALA A 35 -44.40 -0.14 -10.77
CA ALA A 35 -43.00 0.29 -10.83
C ALA A 35 -42.03 -0.80 -10.36
N GLU A 36 -42.48 -2.06 -10.28
CA GLU A 36 -41.70 -3.17 -9.70
C GLU A 36 -40.34 -3.36 -10.38
N ALA A 37 -40.31 -3.32 -11.72
CA ALA A 37 -39.06 -3.43 -12.48
C ALA A 37 -38.08 -2.25 -12.25
N ASP A 38 -38.61 -1.04 -12.06
CA ASP A 38 -37.80 0.15 -11.79
C ASP A 38 -37.19 0.09 -10.39
N ILE A 39 -37.99 -0.36 -9.41
CA ILE A 39 -37.57 -0.59 -8.03
C ILE A 39 -36.50 -1.68 -7.96
N GLU A 40 -36.70 -2.81 -8.66
CA GLU A 40 -35.75 -3.91 -8.67
C GLU A 40 -34.39 -3.49 -9.27
N ARG A 41 -34.41 -2.78 -10.41
CA ARG A 41 -33.21 -2.26 -11.06
C ARG A 41 -32.43 -1.31 -10.14
N LEU A 42 -33.12 -0.40 -9.49
CA LEU A 42 -32.51 0.54 -8.54
C LEU A 42 -31.90 -0.19 -7.34
N CYS A 43 -32.67 -1.09 -6.71
CA CYS A 43 -32.19 -1.88 -5.58
C CYS A 43 -30.92 -2.66 -5.93
N LYS A 44 -30.90 -3.29 -7.11
CA LYS A 44 -29.75 -4.08 -7.56
C LYS A 44 -28.49 -3.23 -7.70
N GLU A 45 -28.58 -2.07 -8.33
CA GLU A 45 -27.41 -1.21 -8.52
C GLU A 45 -26.96 -0.55 -7.22
N VAL A 46 -27.90 -0.08 -6.37
CA VAL A 46 -27.55 0.50 -5.06
C VAL A 46 -26.88 -0.53 -4.17
N ALA A 47 -27.38 -1.78 -4.14
CA ALA A 47 -26.73 -2.85 -3.40
C ALA A 47 -25.33 -3.18 -3.95
N ALA A 48 -25.17 -3.26 -5.28
CA ALA A 48 -23.87 -3.51 -5.89
C ALA A 48 -22.86 -2.37 -5.60
N PHE A 49 -23.33 -1.12 -5.61
CA PHE A 49 -22.52 0.04 -5.25
C PHE A 49 -22.13 -0.01 -3.78
N GLN A 50 -23.07 -0.29 -2.86
CA GLN A 50 -22.79 -0.44 -1.44
C GLN A 50 -21.70 -1.49 -1.19
N THR A 51 -21.85 -2.71 -1.72
CA THR A 51 -20.85 -3.79 -1.57
C THR A 51 -19.48 -3.36 -2.07
N THR A 52 -19.41 -2.75 -3.26
CA THR A 52 -18.13 -2.28 -3.83
C THR A 52 -17.47 -1.22 -2.94
N THR A 53 -18.27 -0.38 -2.31
CA THR A 53 -17.77 0.67 -1.42
C THR A 53 -17.31 0.08 -0.08
N GLU A 54 -18.03 -0.90 0.47
CA GLU A 54 -17.59 -1.67 1.66
C GLU A 54 -16.28 -2.42 1.40
N ASP A 55 -16.13 -3.06 0.25
CA ASP A 55 -14.88 -3.69 -0.17
C ASP A 55 -13.74 -2.66 -0.21
N ALA A 56 -13.99 -1.48 -0.78
CA ALA A 56 -13.03 -0.38 -0.79
C ALA A 56 -12.61 0.05 0.63
N LYS A 57 -13.56 0.14 1.58
CA LYS A 57 -13.27 0.44 2.99
C LYS A 57 -12.32 -0.59 3.59
N SER A 58 -12.62 -1.88 3.41
CA SER A 58 -11.80 -2.97 3.98
C SER A 58 -10.34 -2.93 3.49
N LEU A 59 -10.14 -2.52 2.24
CA LEU A 59 -8.81 -2.39 1.63
C LEU A 59 -8.06 -1.14 2.13
N VAL A 60 -8.77 -0.02 2.31
CA VAL A 60 -8.20 1.24 2.81
C VAL A 60 -7.87 1.19 4.32
N GLU A 61 -8.70 0.52 5.12
CA GLU A 61 -8.48 0.35 6.56
C GLU A 61 -7.51 -0.81 6.89
N GLY A 62 -7.30 -1.73 5.94
CA GLY A 62 -6.41 -2.86 6.09
C GLY A 62 -4.92 -2.47 6.21
N PRO A 63 -4.04 -3.42 6.59
CA PRO A 63 -2.60 -3.16 6.77
C PRO A 63 -1.90 -2.63 5.51
N ARG A 64 -2.47 -2.89 4.33
CA ARG A 64 -2.00 -2.41 3.02
C ARG A 64 -2.53 -1.03 2.64
N GLY A 65 -3.49 -0.48 3.39
CA GLY A 65 -4.10 0.82 3.12
C GLY A 65 -3.12 2.00 3.18
N LYS A 66 -2.00 1.85 3.89
CA LYS A 66 -0.92 2.85 3.95
C LYS A 66 -0.10 2.94 2.65
N GLU A 67 -0.12 1.89 1.84
CA GLU A 67 0.61 1.80 0.56
C GLU A 67 -0.26 2.17 -0.65
N LEU A 68 -1.59 2.16 -0.48
CA LEU A 68 -2.53 2.62 -1.50
C LEU A 68 -2.34 4.11 -1.70
N LYS A 69 -1.69 4.50 -2.80
CA LYS A 69 -1.74 5.87 -3.30
C LYS A 69 -3.15 6.12 -3.80
N VAL A 70 -4.03 6.58 -2.92
CA VAL A 70 -5.42 6.85 -3.26
C VAL A 70 -5.47 7.79 -4.46
N SER A 71 -5.94 7.26 -5.59
CA SER A 71 -6.13 8.08 -6.77
C SER A 71 -7.24 9.11 -6.54
N ARG A 72 -7.06 10.33 -7.07
CA ARG A 72 -8.11 11.38 -7.10
C ARG A 72 -9.44 10.88 -7.68
N ARG A 73 -9.38 9.85 -8.54
CA ARG A 73 -10.54 9.19 -9.16
C ARG A 73 -11.38 8.39 -8.16
N LEU A 74 -10.76 7.78 -7.13
CA LEU A 74 -11.48 7.07 -6.08
C LEU A 74 -12.31 8.05 -5.24
N VAL A 75 -11.69 9.15 -4.81
CA VAL A 75 -12.34 10.19 -4.02
C VAL A 75 -13.52 10.79 -4.78
N SER A 76 -13.32 11.21 -6.03
CA SER A 76 -14.39 11.78 -6.84
C SER A 76 -15.54 10.81 -7.07
N ALA A 77 -15.24 9.52 -7.31
CA ALA A 77 -16.29 8.51 -7.51
C ALA A 77 -17.13 8.25 -6.25
N ILE A 78 -16.53 8.34 -5.06
CA ILE A 78 -17.24 8.24 -3.78
C ILE A 78 -18.12 9.48 -3.56
N GLU A 79 -17.60 10.68 -3.80
CA GLU A 79 -18.35 11.94 -3.67
C GLU A 79 -19.53 12.00 -4.65
N ASP A 80 -19.30 11.65 -5.91
CA ASP A 80 -20.31 11.60 -6.96
C ASP A 80 -21.43 10.60 -6.61
N GLY A 81 -21.05 9.39 -6.16
CA GLY A 81 -22.00 8.37 -5.73
C GLY A 81 -22.80 8.77 -4.50
N HIS A 82 -22.16 9.41 -3.52
CA HIS A 82 -22.83 9.98 -2.35
C HIS A 82 -23.87 11.03 -2.74
N SER A 83 -23.53 11.93 -3.67
CA SER A 83 -24.45 12.97 -4.17
C SER A 83 -25.68 12.35 -4.85
N THR A 84 -25.49 11.36 -5.73
CA THR A 84 -26.60 10.66 -6.41
C THR A 84 -27.49 9.92 -5.41
N LEU A 85 -26.91 9.19 -4.45
CA LEU A 85 -27.68 8.52 -3.41
C LEU A 85 -28.45 9.52 -2.52
N GLY A 86 -27.85 10.67 -2.22
CA GLY A 86 -28.47 11.74 -1.47
C GLY A 86 -29.70 12.30 -2.17
N LYS A 87 -29.61 12.55 -3.49
CA LYS A 87 -30.72 12.97 -4.33
C LYS A 87 -31.84 11.91 -4.31
N LEU A 88 -31.52 10.65 -4.60
CA LEU A 88 -32.49 9.55 -4.58
C LEU A 88 -33.18 9.41 -3.22
N ALA A 89 -32.43 9.53 -2.13
CA ALA A 89 -32.97 9.45 -0.78
C ALA A 89 -33.89 10.64 -0.42
N GLN A 90 -33.77 11.79 -1.09
CA GLN A 90 -34.69 12.92 -0.94
C GLN A 90 -35.95 12.73 -1.78
N GLU A 91 -35.82 12.29 -3.03
CA GLU A 91 -36.95 12.08 -3.94
C GLU A 91 -37.84 10.89 -3.52
N LEU A 92 -37.24 9.85 -2.95
CA LEU A 92 -37.94 8.68 -2.41
C LEU A 92 -38.57 8.92 -1.03
N GLN A 93 -38.30 10.04 -0.37
CA GLN A 93 -38.96 10.31 0.91
C GLN A 93 -40.46 10.56 0.67
N PRO A 94 -41.36 9.79 1.30
CA PRO A 94 -42.78 10.01 1.15
C PRO A 94 -43.13 11.40 1.71
N SER A 95 -43.71 12.24 0.87
CA SER A 95 -44.07 13.60 1.25
C SER A 95 -45.01 13.57 2.46
N THR A 96 -44.55 14.09 3.60
CA THR A 96 -45.37 14.26 4.81
C THR A 96 -46.27 15.51 4.66
N GLY A 97 -46.79 15.73 3.45
CA GLY A 97 -47.45 16.94 2.99
C GLY A 97 -48.96 16.80 2.88
N ARG A 98 -49.64 16.81 4.04
CA ARG A 98 -51.02 17.26 4.34
C ARG A 98 -51.57 16.45 5.52
N LYS A 99 -51.27 16.93 6.72
CA LYS A 99 -52.05 16.59 7.93
C LYS A 99 -53.41 17.29 7.82
N ALA A 100 -54.34 16.72 7.06
CA ALA A 100 -55.75 17.08 7.13
C ALA A 100 -56.57 15.85 6.77
N MET A 101 -57.20 15.27 7.81
CA MET A 101 -58.29 14.30 7.80
C MET A 101 -58.29 13.18 6.73
N SER A 102 -58.07 11.95 7.18
CA SER A 102 -58.93 10.84 6.78
C SER A 102 -58.99 9.81 7.91
N ARG A 103 -60.20 9.58 8.42
CA ARG A 103 -60.51 8.55 9.43
C ARG A 103 -60.59 7.14 8.84
N PHE A 104 -60.53 6.98 7.52
CA PHE A 104 -60.52 5.70 6.81
C PHE A 104 -59.86 5.92 5.44
N GLY A 105 -58.63 5.46 5.23
CA GLY A 105 -57.98 5.59 3.93
C GLY A 105 -56.60 4.96 3.90
N ILE A 106 -56.49 3.84 3.19
CA ILE A 106 -55.23 3.19 2.84
C ILE A 106 -54.35 4.25 2.17
N ARG A 107 -53.20 4.58 2.76
CA ARG A 107 -52.17 5.39 2.10
C ARG A 107 -51.65 4.57 0.93
N ALA A 108 -52.01 4.93 -0.28
CA ALA A 108 -51.35 4.38 -1.47
C ALA A 108 -50.12 5.25 -1.74
N LEU A 109 -48.93 4.75 -1.42
CA LEU A 109 -47.70 5.36 -1.92
C LEU A 109 -47.75 5.39 -3.44
N ARG A 110 -47.34 6.50 -4.05
CA ARG A 110 -47.14 6.61 -5.49
C ARG A 110 -45.65 6.70 -5.75
N TRP A 111 -45.15 5.89 -6.68
CA TRP A 111 -43.77 5.96 -7.11
C TRP A 111 -43.43 7.37 -7.63
N PRO A 112 -42.42 8.05 -7.05
CA PRO A 112 -42.18 9.47 -7.31
C PRO A 112 -41.22 9.72 -8.49
N LEU A 113 -40.48 8.71 -8.96
CA LEU A 113 -39.42 8.86 -9.96
C LEU A 113 -39.94 8.63 -11.39
N GLU A 114 -39.51 9.47 -12.33
CA GLU A 114 -39.68 9.22 -13.76
C GLU A 114 -38.66 8.19 -14.23
N SER A 115 -39.09 7.20 -15.04
CA SER A 115 -38.23 6.09 -15.45
C SER A 115 -36.95 6.54 -16.18
N LYS A 116 -37.02 7.66 -16.93
CA LYS A 116 -35.87 8.23 -17.64
C LYS A 116 -34.83 8.83 -16.70
N ASP A 117 -35.27 9.59 -15.69
CA ASP A 117 -34.37 10.22 -14.72
C ASP A 117 -33.75 9.15 -13.81
N LEU A 118 -34.55 8.15 -13.41
CA LEU A 118 -34.09 6.98 -12.68
C LEU A 118 -33.01 6.20 -13.43
N GLU A 119 -33.20 5.95 -14.73
CA GLU A 119 -32.21 5.28 -15.55
C GLU A 119 -30.89 6.06 -15.58
N GLY A 120 -30.95 7.40 -15.66
CA GLY A 120 -29.78 8.27 -15.56
C GLY A 120 -29.06 8.13 -14.22
N ASP A 121 -29.80 8.11 -13.11
CA ASP A 121 -29.23 7.94 -11.77
C ASP A 121 -28.59 6.55 -11.58
N ILE A 122 -29.23 5.48 -12.09
CA ILE A 122 -28.68 4.11 -12.07
C ILE A 122 -27.37 4.05 -12.86
N GLN A 123 -27.34 4.62 -14.08
CA GLN A 123 -26.12 4.63 -14.90
C GLN A 123 -25.00 5.44 -14.24
N HIS A 124 -25.34 6.53 -13.54
CA HIS A 124 -24.37 7.31 -12.81
C HIS A 124 -23.75 6.51 -11.65
N LEU A 125 -24.56 5.80 -10.87
CA LEU A 125 -24.07 4.89 -9.82
C LEU A 125 -23.20 3.77 -10.38
N ALA A 126 -23.62 3.14 -11.49
CA ALA A 126 -22.85 2.08 -12.14
C ALA A 126 -21.47 2.59 -12.63
N ARG A 127 -21.42 3.82 -13.13
CA ARG A 127 -20.16 4.47 -13.52
C ARG A 127 -19.27 4.74 -12.30
N CYS A 128 -19.83 5.24 -11.21
CA CYS A 128 -19.10 5.46 -9.97
C CYS A 128 -18.50 4.14 -9.45
N ARG A 129 -19.31 3.07 -9.45
CA ARG A 129 -18.86 1.72 -9.10
C ARG A 129 -17.68 1.25 -9.94
N GLY A 130 -17.77 1.42 -11.27
CA GLY A 130 -16.70 1.07 -12.19
C GLY A 130 -15.41 1.86 -11.93
N ASN A 131 -15.52 3.15 -11.63
CA ASN A 131 -14.38 4.00 -11.29
C ASN A 131 -13.71 3.58 -9.98
N ILE A 132 -14.48 3.23 -8.94
CA ILE A 132 -13.96 2.71 -7.67
C ILE A 132 -13.16 1.43 -7.94
N LEU A 133 -13.78 0.46 -8.63
CA LEU A 133 -13.12 -0.80 -8.94
C LEU A 133 -11.83 -0.60 -9.76
N PHE A 134 -11.87 0.27 -10.76
CA PHE A 134 -10.70 0.61 -11.58
C PHE A 134 -9.59 1.26 -10.76
N ALA A 135 -9.94 2.23 -9.90
CA ALA A 135 -8.97 2.90 -9.03
C ALA A 135 -8.28 1.89 -8.09
N LEU A 136 -9.05 1.01 -7.46
CA LEU A 136 -8.51 -0.04 -6.60
C LEU A 136 -7.57 -0.98 -7.36
N ASN A 137 -7.90 -1.34 -8.60
CA ASN A 137 -7.04 -2.20 -9.43
C ASN A 137 -5.73 -1.49 -9.84
N VAL A 138 -5.79 -0.22 -10.24
CA VAL A 138 -4.58 0.55 -10.60
C VAL A 138 -3.65 0.69 -9.40
N ASP A 139 -4.20 0.91 -8.20
CA ASP A 139 -3.41 1.08 -6.98
C ASP A 139 -2.79 -0.25 -6.49
N GLN A 140 -3.23 -1.40 -7.02
CA GLN A 140 -2.60 -2.71 -6.79
C GLN A 140 -1.41 -3.00 -7.72
N ILE A 141 -1.23 -2.28 -8.84
CA ILE A 141 -0.15 -2.50 -9.84
C ILE A 141 1.27 -2.29 -9.27
N PRO A 142 1.55 -1.32 -8.36
CA PRO A 142 2.89 -1.14 -7.78
C PRO A 142 3.36 -2.34 -6.96
N ILE A 143 2.43 -3.14 -6.42
CA ILE A 143 2.74 -4.31 -5.59
C ILE A 143 3.32 -5.44 -6.45
N LEU A 144 2.85 -5.62 -7.68
CA LEU A 144 3.38 -6.62 -8.60
C LEU A 144 4.84 -6.33 -8.98
N GLN A 145 5.21 -5.05 -9.14
CA GLN A 145 6.60 -4.67 -9.43
C GLN A 145 7.54 -4.88 -8.24
N ASN A 146 7.04 -4.77 -6.99
CA ASN A 146 7.86 -4.90 -5.79
C ASN A 146 8.17 -6.36 -5.44
N VAL A 147 7.27 -7.29 -5.80
CA VAL A 147 7.50 -8.74 -5.65
C VAL A 147 8.69 -9.19 -6.51
N ASP A 148 8.88 -8.62 -7.71
CA ASP A 148 9.99 -9.01 -8.60
C ASP A 148 11.36 -8.67 -8.01
N HIS A 149 11.55 -7.49 -7.41
CA HIS A 149 12.88 -7.09 -6.92
C HIS A 149 13.31 -7.90 -5.69
N ARG A 150 12.42 -8.11 -4.73
CA ARG A 150 12.73 -8.92 -3.53
C ARG A 150 12.93 -10.39 -3.87
N THR A 151 12.12 -10.93 -4.77
CA THR A 151 12.27 -12.32 -5.23
C THR A 151 13.57 -12.48 -6.02
N ALA A 152 13.90 -11.55 -6.93
CA ALA A 152 15.16 -11.54 -7.65
C ALA A 152 16.37 -11.45 -6.70
N LEU A 153 16.33 -10.56 -5.69
CA LEU A 153 17.40 -10.44 -4.69
C LEU A 153 17.56 -11.69 -3.81
N ASN A 154 16.47 -12.43 -3.55
CA ASN A 154 16.50 -13.69 -2.82
C ASN A 154 16.94 -14.87 -3.68
N GLN A 155 16.91 -14.74 -5.01
CA GLN A 155 17.43 -15.74 -5.96
C GLN A 155 18.94 -15.57 -6.22
N LEU A 156 19.53 -14.43 -5.85
CA LEU A 156 20.97 -14.25 -5.96
C LEU A 156 21.68 -15.20 -5.01
N GLN A 157 22.66 -15.94 -5.56
CA GLN A 157 23.51 -16.80 -4.74
C GLN A 157 24.28 -15.94 -3.73
N ILE A 158 24.43 -16.46 -2.51
CA ILE A 158 25.32 -15.88 -1.52
C ILE A 158 26.75 -16.20 -1.97
N ALA A 159 27.60 -15.18 -2.06
CA ALA A 159 29.02 -15.41 -2.35
C ALA A 159 29.72 -15.94 -1.09
N ASP A 160 29.70 -17.26 -0.92
CA ASP A 160 30.45 -17.94 0.13
C ASP A 160 31.95 -17.58 0.02
N GLY A 161 32.57 -17.18 1.14
CA GLY A 161 33.97 -16.73 1.13
C GLY A 161 34.19 -15.23 0.90
N ALA A 162 33.13 -14.46 0.62
CA ALA A 162 33.23 -13.02 0.37
C ALA A 162 33.22 -12.16 1.63
N SER A 163 32.55 -12.61 2.69
CA SER A 163 32.55 -11.93 3.98
C SER A 163 33.92 -12.02 4.66
N PHE A 164 34.24 -11.01 5.46
CA PHE A 164 35.51 -10.92 6.18
C PHE A 164 35.71 -12.07 7.19
N ASP A 165 34.62 -12.63 7.72
CA ASP A 165 34.57 -13.72 8.71
C ASP A 165 34.40 -15.10 8.05
N SER A 166 34.42 -15.19 6.72
CA SER A 166 34.28 -16.46 6.04
C SER A 166 35.45 -17.40 6.37
N ARG A 167 35.24 -18.72 6.31
CA ARG A 167 36.28 -19.75 6.55
C ARG A 167 37.54 -19.57 5.67
N ALA A 168 37.38 -18.99 4.49
CA ALA A 168 38.48 -18.65 3.57
C ALA A 168 39.30 -17.43 4.03
N GLU A 169 38.72 -16.57 4.86
CA GLU A 169 39.34 -15.37 5.46
C GLU A 169 39.72 -15.56 6.94
N GLU A 170 39.17 -16.58 7.63
CA GLU A 170 39.38 -16.90 9.05
C GLU A 170 40.86 -17.01 9.45
N HIS A 171 41.71 -17.50 8.53
CA HIS A 171 43.15 -17.67 8.77
C HIS A 171 43.99 -16.45 8.36
N ASN A 172 43.36 -15.42 7.80
CA ASN A 172 44.10 -14.28 7.31
C ASN A 172 44.32 -13.23 8.40
N PRO A 173 45.54 -12.67 8.51
CA PRO A 173 45.87 -11.79 9.63
C PRO A 173 45.10 -10.47 9.57
N THR A 174 44.68 -10.01 10.76
CA THR A 174 44.36 -8.63 11.12
C THR A 174 45.62 -7.88 11.53
N CYS A 175 45.53 -6.56 11.73
CA CYS A 175 46.66 -5.76 12.18
C CYS A 175 47.12 -6.27 13.55
N LEU A 176 48.43 -6.37 13.73
CA LEU A 176 49.01 -6.70 15.03
C LEU A 176 48.57 -5.65 16.07
N PRO A 177 48.38 -6.05 17.35
CA PRO A 177 48.02 -5.11 18.40
C PRO A 177 48.96 -3.90 18.43
N ASN A 178 48.39 -2.71 18.62
CA ASN A 178 49.12 -1.44 18.67
C ASN A 178 49.87 -1.04 17.39
N THR A 179 49.55 -1.65 16.25
CA THR A 179 50.06 -1.24 14.94
C THR A 179 48.98 -0.50 14.14
N ARG A 180 49.39 0.44 13.28
CA ARG A 180 48.48 1.20 12.38
C ARG A 180 47.32 1.93 13.09
N VAL A 181 47.48 2.22 14.38
CA VAL A 181 46.44 2.78 15.26
C VAL A 181 45.90 4.11 14.74
N GLU A 182 46.76 5.03 14.32
CA GLU A 182 46.32 6.33 13.80
C GLU A 182 45.52 6.19 12.51
N LEU A 183 46.00 5.35 11.59
CA LEU A 183 45.30 5.09 10.33
C LEU A 183 43.93 4.43 10.54
N LEU A 184 43.82 3.47 11.46
CA LEU A 184 42.54 2.85 11.80
C LEU A 184 41.57 3.85 12.44
N LYS A 185 42.07 4.74 13.30
CA LYS A 185 41.26 5.84 13.87
C LYS A 185 40.79 6.81 12.79
N ASP A 186 41.61 7.07 11.77
CA ASP A 186 41.22 7.94 10.64
C ASP A 186 40.12 7.30 9.81
N ILE A 187 40.23 5.99 9.54
CA ILE A 187 39.18 5.23 8.87
C ILE A 187 37.90 5.25 9.71
N ASP A 188 38.00 5.05 11.03
CA ASP A 188 36.83 5.08 11.91
C ASP A 188 36.13 6.43 11.88
N ARG A 189 36.87 7.53 11.98
CA ARG A 189 36.30 8.88 11.88
C ARG A 189 35.65 9.13 10.52
N TRP A 190 36.22 8.59 9.45
CA TRP A 190 35.63 8.68 8.12
C TRP A 190 34.32 7.88 8.02
N ILE A 191 34.24 6.68 8.60
CA ILE A 191 33.01 5.87 8.64
C ILE A 191 31.91 6.58 9.45
N ASP A 192 32.28 7.19 10.58
CA ASP A 192 31.34 7.80 11.53
C ASP A 192 30.85 9.20 11.11
N ASP A 193 31.50 9.85 10.14
CA ASP A 193 31.12 11.18 9.65
C ASP A 193 30.02 11.09 8.56
N PRO A 194 28.80 11.58 8.81
CA PRO A 194 27.70 11.55 7.84
C PRO A 194 27.98 12.36 6.57
N ASN A 195 28.92 13.30 6.62
CA ASN A 195 29.30 14.15 5.48
C ASN A 195 30.52 13.61 4.71
N SER A 196 31.08 12.48 5.14
CA SER A 196 32.24 11.89 4.50
C SER A 196 31.87 11.28 3.14
N ARG A 197 32.89 11.09 2.29
CA ARG A 197 32.71 10.43 0.99
C ARG A 197 32.33 8.98 1.21
N THR A 198 31.56 8.38 0.31
CA THR A 198 31.18 6.94 0.39
C THR A 198 32.33 5.96 0.09
N MET A 199 33.43 6.43 -0.52
CA MET A 199 34.57 5.58 -0.89
C MET A 199 35.86 6.05 -0.19
N TYR A 200 36.49 5.15 0.57
CA TYR A 200 37.82 5.33 1.15
C TYR A 200 38.88 4.65 0.29
N TRP A 201 39.89 5.40 -0.15
CA TRP A 201 40.96 4.88 -0.99
C TRP A 201 42.25 4.69 -0.18
N LEU A 202 42.61 3.44 0.13
CA LEU A 202 43.85 3.11 0.82
C LEU A 202 44.97 2.76 -0.19
N ASN A 203 45.91 3.68 -0.39
CA ASN A 203 47.07 3.49 -1.27
C ASN A 203 48.35 3.16 -0.48
N GLY A 204 49.25 2.37 -1.08
CA GLY A 204 50.54 2.02 -0.51
C GLY A 204 51.26 0.93 -1.30
N MET A 205 52.55 0.77 -1.06
CA MET A 205 53.39 -0.24 -1.75
C MET A 205 52.83 -1.66 -1.58
N ALA A 206 53.08 -2.55 -2.55
CA ALA A 206 52.72 -3.96 -2.43
C ALA A 206 53.34 -4.58 -1.16
N GLY A 207 52.62 -5.50 -0.50
CA GLY A 207 53.10 -6.15 0.73
C GLY A 207 52.97 -5.32 2.03
N THR A 208 52.51 -4.07 1.98
CA THR A 208 52.42 -3.20 3.17
C THR A 208 51.22 -3.46 4.10
N GLY A 209 50.46 -4.54 3.88
CA GLY A 209 49.34 -4.92 4.75
C GLY A 209 48.04 -4.13 4.52
N LYS A 210 47.81 -3.55 3.34
CA LYS A 210 46.55 -2.83 3.03
C LYS A 210 45.29 -3.70 3.25
N SER A 211 45.31 -4.93 2.76
CA SER A 211 44.20 -5.88 2.96
C SER A 211 44.01 -6.25 4.43
N THR A 212 45.10 -6.32 5.20
CA THR A 212 45.09 -6.52 6.66
C THR A 212 44.41 -5.35 7.38
N ILE A 213 44.66 -4.11 6.95
CA ILE A 213 44.00 -2.91 7.49
C ILE A 213 42.49 -2.96 7.20
N SER A 214 42.08 -3.26 5.95
CA SER A 214 40.66 -3.36 5.59
C SER A 214 39.91 -4.44 6.39
N ARG A 215 40.53 -5.60 6.63
CA ARG A 215 39.95 -6.64 7.49
C ARG A 215 39.81 -6.20 8.94
N THR A 216 40.82 -5.50 9.47
CA THR A 216 40.79 -4.99 10.83
C THR A 216 39.67 -3.97 11.03
N ALA A 217 39.47 -3.07 10.05
CA ALA A 217 38.37 -2.12 10.07
C ALA A 217 37.00 -2.83 9.99
N ALA A 218 36.85 -3.85 9.13
CA ALA A 218 35.61 -4.63 9.04
C ALA A 218 35.30 -5.36 10.36
N GLN A 219 36.27 -6.05 10.95
CA GLN A 219 36.10 -6.72 12.25
C GLN A 219 35.68 -5.72 13.34
N ALA A 220 36.34 -4.56 13.44
CA ALA A 220 36.01 -3.56 14.44
C ALA A 220 34.57 -3.03 14.34
N ARG A 221 34.01 -2.96 13.12
CA ARG A 221 32.62 -2.57 12.86
C ARG A 221 31.63 -3.70 13.12
N HIS A 222 32.02 -4.93 12.79
CA HIS A 222 31.27 -6.12 13.19
C HIS A 222 31.12 -6.20 14.71
N ASP A 223 32.22 -6.02 15.46
CA ASP A 223 32.23 -6.06 16.93
C ASP A 223 31.40 -4.93 17.56
N ARG A 224 31.24 -3.80 16.85
CA ARG A 224 30.37 -2.69 17.24
C ARG A 224 28.90 -2.91 16.88
N GLY A 225 28.60 -3.91 16.05
CA GLY A 225 27.24 -4.21 15.58
C GLY A 225 26.71 -3.25 14.51
N ASP A 226 27.57 -2.43 13.90
CA ASP A 226 27.19 -1.45 12.86
C ASP A 226 27.58 -1.87 11.43
N LEU A 227 28.21 -3.04 11.27
CA LEU A 227 28.54 -3.62 9.97
C LEU A 227 27.34 -4.35 9.35
N GLY A 228 26.68 -3.71 8.37
CA GLY A 228 25.55 -4.34 7.66
C GLY A 228 25.96 -5.51 6.74
N ALA A 229 27.10 -5.40 6.05
CA ALA A 229 27.61 -6.40 5.12
C ALA A 229 29.10 -6.15 4.81
N SER A 230 29.84 -7.20 4.41
CA SER A 230 31.21 -7.06 3.92
C SER A 230 31.49 -7.93 2.68
N PHE A 231 32.34 -7.43 1.77
CA PHE A 231 32.72 -8.15 0.56
C PHE A 231 34.19 -7.88 0.20
N PHE A 232 35.01 -8.93 0.19
CA PHE A 232 36.42 -8.85 -0.19
C PHE A 232 36.63 -9.42 -1.61
N PHE A 233 37.28 -8.65 -2.48
CA PHE A 233 37.65 -9.07 -3.83
C PHE A 233 39.12 -9.49 -3.89
N LYS A 234 39.41 -10.67 -4.43
CA LYS A 234 40.77 -11.14 -4.73
C LYS A 234 40.97 -11.24 -6.23
N ARG A 235 42.05 -10.65 -6.74
CA ARG A 235 42.38 -10.72 -8.17
C ARG A 235 42.81 -12.15 -8.52
N GLY A 236 42.00 -12.85 -9.32
CA GLY A 236 42.26 -14.23 -9.77
C GLY A 236 41.20 -15.26 -9.36
N GLU A 237 40.29 -14.92 -8.45
CA GLU A 237 39.13 -15.76 -8.11
C GLU A 237 37.93 -15.32 -8.95
N ILE A 238 37.60 -16.09 -9.99
CA ILE A 238 36.56 -15.75 -10.99
C ILE A 238 35.14 -15.99 -10.44
N ASP A 239 34.98 -16.80 -9.39
CA ASP A 239 33.67 -17.16 -8.82
C ASP A 239 33.00 -16.05 -8.00
N ARG A 240 33.64 -14.88 -7.83
CA ARG A 240 33.06 -13.71 -7.13
C ARG A 240 32.42 -12.68 -8.08
N VAL A 241 32.31 -12.98 -9.38
CA VAL A 241 31.94 -12.01 -10.44
C VAL A 241 30.44 -12.07 -10.81
N PHE A 242 29.70 -13.10 -10.38
CA PHE A 242 28.26 -13.12 -10.60
C PHE A 242 27.54 -12.31 -9.53
N VAL A 243 26.46 -11.63 -9.93
CA VAL A 243 25.58 -10.83 -9.08
C VAL A 243 25.22 -11.68 -7.86
N ALA A 244 25.83 -11.39 -6.72
CA ALA A 244 25.73 -12.17 -5.51
C ALA A 244 25.31 -11.26 -4.36
N ARG A 245 24.50 -11.79 -3.44
CA ARG A 245 24.11 -11.04 -2.25
C ARG A 245 25.22 -11.14 -1.22
N ALA A 246 25.56 -10.03 -0.58
CA ALA A 246 26.44 -10.07 0.57
C ALA A 246 25.76 -10.87 1.71
N PRO A 247 26.51 -11.71 2.44
CA PRO A 247 26.01 -12.30 3.67
C PRO A 247 25.57 -11.18 4.62
N LEU A 248 24.31 -11.22 5.05
CA LEU A 248 23.85 -10.36 6.13
C LEU A 248 24.29 -10.99 7.43
N PHE A 249 24.96 -10.23 8.30
CA PHE A 249 25.24 -10.68 9.65
C PHE A 249 23.90 -10.81 10.39
N SER A 250 23.51 -12.03 10.76
CA SER A 250 22.42 -12.20 11.71
C SER A 250 22.95 -11.84 13.09
N ASN A 251 22.43 -10.78 13.70
CA ASN A 251 22.60 -10.57 15.13
C ASN A 251 21.98 -11.78 15.86
N GLY A 252 22.84 -12.75 16.20
CA GLY A 252 22.55 -13.73 17.24
C GLY A 252 22.46 -12.98 18.57
N GLY A 253 21.42 -13.29 19.34
CA GLY A 253 21.11 -12.64 20.62
C GLY A 253 22.11 -12.92 21.73
#